data_AF-A0A9W9Y4G9-F1
#
_entry.id   AF-A0A9W9Y4G9-F1
#
_cell.length_a   1.000
_cell.length_b   1.000
_cell.length_c   1.000
_cell.angle_alpha   90.00
_cell.angle_beta   90.00
_cell.angle_gamma   90.00
#
_symmetry.space_group_name_H-M   'P 1'
#
loop_
_entity.id
_entity.type
_entity.pdbx_description
1 polymer ?
#
loop_
_entity_poly.entity_id
_entity_poly.type
_entity_poly.pdbx_seq_one_letter_code
_entity_poly.pdbx_strand_id
1 'polypeptide(L)'
;MGIRTISRLIALASRSGLTAAWLPETDKQISTNGKNLFFTSSGNICGVNMGNHFVLEPWIAQHIWSDMGCKDQESELDCVSSIGQDAANSAFAKHWES
;
A
#
# COMPACT_ATOMS: atom_id res chain seq x y z
N MET A 1 -8.24 27.50 35.66
CA MET A 1 -8.12 26.47 34.59
C MET A 1 -8.54 25.14 35.20
N GLY A 2 -9.67 24.56 34.79
CA GLY A 2 -10.26 23.40 35.49
C GLY A 2 -9.54 22.08 35.21
N ILE A 3 -9.59 21.15 36.17
CA ILE A 3 -9.02 19.79 36.07
C ILE A 3 -9.46 19.08 34.77
N ARG A 4 -10.70 19.32 34.32
CA ARG A 4 -11.24 18.80 33.05
C ARG A 4 -10.51 19.30 31.80
N THR A 5 -10.04 20.55 31.80
CA THR A 5 -9.28 21.14 30.69
C THR A 5 -7.89 20.54 30.64
N ILE A 6 -7.27 20.29 31.79
CA ILE A 6 -5.96 19.65 31.91
C ILE A 6 -6.02 18.19 31.40
N SER A 7 -7.03 17.42 31.79
CA SER A 7 -7.21 16.03 31.31
C SER A 7 -7.41 15.93 29.80
N ARG A 8 -8.10 16.88 29.17
CA ARG A 8 -8.29 16.91 27.70
C ARG A 8 -7.00 17.24 26.95
N LEU A 9 -6.18 18.14 27.50
CA LEU A 9 -4.89 18.50 26.91
C LEU A 9 -3.89 17.32 26.99
N ILE A 10 -3.89 16.58 28.10
CA ILE A 10 -3.05 15.38 28.25
C ILE A 10 -3.46 14.30 27.24
N ALA A 11 -4.77 14.09 27.02
CA ALA A 11 -5.27 13.11 26.05
C ALA A 11 -4.97 13.48 24.58
N LEU A 12 -4.79 14.78 24.27
CA LEU A 12 -4.38 15.23 22.94
C LEU A 12 -2.88 15.05 22.71
N ALA A 13 -2.06 15.33 23.72
CA ALA A 13 -0.61 15.18 23.66
C ALA A 13 -0.14 13.71 23.59
N SER A 14 -0.93 12.75 24.08
CA SER A 14 -0.59 11.32 23.96
C SER A 14 -0.81 10.74 22.56
N ARG A 15 -1.45 11.47 21.64
CA ARG A 15 -1.75 11.01 20.27
C ARG A 15 -0.75 11.50 19.22
N SER A 16 0.10 12.48 19.52
CA SER A 16 1.07 13.05 18.58
C SER A 16 2.34 12.19 18.39
N GLY A 17 2.64 11.26 19.31
CA GLY A 17 3.79 10.36 19.16
C GLY A 17 3.62 9.34 18.03
N LEU A 18 2.38 8.97 17.70
CA LEU A 18 2.08 7.95 16.70
C LEU A 18 2.21 8.44 15.26
N THR A 19 2.24 9.75 15.02
CA THR A 19 2.38 10.31 13.67
C THR A 19 3.83 10.37 13.20
N ALA A 20 4.80 10.36 14.12
CA ALA A 20 6.22 10.42 13.77
C ALA A 20 6.70 9.15 13.03
N ALA A 21 6.17 7.97 13.38
CA ALA A 21 6.47 6.71 12.71
C ALA A 21 5.95 6.62 11.26
N TRP A 22 5.06 7.53 10.87
CA TRP A 22 4.55 7.62 9.49
C TRP A 22 5.19 8.77 8.71
N LEU A 23 6.13 9.52 9.30
CA LEU A 23 6.86 10.55 8.58
C LEU A 23 7.95 9.86 7.74
N PRO A 24 7.96 10.09 6.41
CA PRO A 24 8.83 9.37 5.49
C PRO A 24 10.33 9.63 5.68
N GLU A 25 10.74 10.50 6.60
CA GLU A 25 12.14 10.88 6.82
C GLU A 25 12.86 10.09 7.92
N THR A 26 12.16 9.53 8.91
CA THR A 26 12.84 9.00 10.12
C THR A 26 13.47 7.62 9.93
N ASP A 27 12.96 6.79 9.01
CA ASP A 27 13.37 5.39 8.88
C ASP A 27 13.87 4.98 7.48
N LYS A 28 14.05 5.94 6.56
CA LYS A 28 14.48 5.66 5.17
C LYS A 28 16.00 5.64 4.97
N GLN A 29 16.79 5.23 5.96
CA GLN A 29 18.19 4.89 5.72
C GLN A 29 18.32 3.50 5.07
N ILE A 30 17.61 3.30 3.95
CA ILE A 30 17.81 2.14 3.10
C ILE A 30 19.17 2.35 2.43
N SER A 31 20.18 1.71 3.01
CA SER A 31 21.55 1.77 2.53
C SER A 31 22.02 0.36 2.18
N THR A 32 22.73 0.25 1.07
CA THR A 32 23.46 -0.98 0.73
C THR A 32 24.94 -0.68 0.80
N ASN A 33 25.70 -1.48 1.53
CA ASN A 33 27.14 -1.28 1.76
C ASN A 33 27.51 0.15 2.22
N GLY A 34 26.68 0.76 3.09
CA GLY A 34 26.89 2.12 3.59
C GLY A 34 26.56 3.24 2.60
N LYS A 35 26.05 2.92 1.40
CA LYS A 35 25.58 3.90 0.42
C LYS A 35 24.06 4.05 0.51
N ASN A 36 23.59 5.26 0.79
CA ASN A 36 22.16 5.61 0.74
C ASN A 36 21.63 5.31 -0.67
N LEU A 37 20.61 4.47 -0.80
CA LEU A 37 20.03 4.07 -2.09
C LEU A 37 19.09 5.13 -2.69
N PHE A 38 18.72 6.14 -1.91
CA PHE A 38 17.92 7.30 -2.32
C PHE A 38 18.73 8.58 -2.47
N PHE A 39 20.05 8.48 -2.61
CA PHE A 39 20.83 9.64 -3.05
C PHE A 39 20.29 10.10 -4.41
N THR A 40 20.12 11.42 -4.56
CA THR A 40 19.75 11.99 -5.85
C THR A 40 20.85 11.66 -6.85
N SER A 41 20.55 10.73 -7.76
CA SER A 41 21.43 10.48 -8.90
C SER A 41 21.46 11.73 -9.75
N SER A 42 22.63 12.15 -10.23
CA SER A 42 22.75 13.25 -11.20
C SER A 42 22.28 12.87 -12.61
N GLY A 43 21.87 11.60 -12.81
CA GLY A 43 21.29 11.08 -14.04
C GLY A 43 19.76 11.06 -14.03
N ASN A 44 19.18 10.85 -15.22
CA ASN A 44 17.74 10.66 -15.38
C ASN A 44 17.29 9.31 -14.79
N ILE A 45 16.09 9.27 -14.22
CA ILE A 45 15.48 8.03 -13.75
C ILE A 45 14.95 7.22 -14.95
N CYS A 46 15.46 6.00 -15.12
CA CYS A 46 14.96 5.02 -16.11
C CYS A 46 14.19 3.91 -15.38
N GLY A 47 13.06 4.26 -14.79
CA GLY A 47 12.22 3.35 -14.00
C GLY A 47 11.17 2.61 -14.84
N VAL A 48 10.56 1.60 -14.22
CA VAL A 48 9.36 0.91 -14.72
C VAL A 48 8.28 0.92 -13.65
N ASN A 49 7.01 0.89 -14.06
CA ASN A 49 5.90 0.71 -13.12
C ASN A 49 5.72 -0.77 -12.80
N MET A 50 5.33 -1.07 -11.55
CA MET A 50 4.87 -2.38 -11.13
C MET A 50 3.37 -2.51 -11.40
N GLY A 51 2.99 -2.46 -12.67
CA GLY A 51 1.59 -2.57 -13.10
C GLY A 51 0.99 -3.92 -12.70
N ASN A 52 -0.31 -3.93 -12.42
CA ASN A 52 -1.07 -5.12 -12.00
C ASN A 52 -0.61 -5.82 -10.72
N HIS A 53 0.30 -5.25 -9.92
CA HIS A 53 0.67 -5.87 -8.66
C HIS A 53 -0.42 -5.65 -7.59
N PHE A 54 -0.77 -4.39 -7.29
CA PHE A 54 -1.74 -4.07 -6.23
C PHE A 54 -3.11 -3.60 -6.71
N VAL A 55 -3.21 -3.16 -7.96
CA VAL A 55 -4.48 -2.81 -8.62
C VAL A 55 -4.48 -3.56 -9.93
N LEU A 56 -5.43 -4.48 -10.10
CA LEU A 56 -5.48 -5.33 -11.28
C LEU A 56 -6.29 -4.70 -12.39
N GLU A 57 -5.64 -4.55 -13.54
CA GLU A 57 -6.27 -4.12 -14.78
C GLU A 57 -6.45 -5.33 -15.71
N PRO A 58 -7.69 -5.70 -16.08
CA PRO A 58 -7.96 -6.90 -16.87
C PRO A 58 -7.18 -6.93 -18.18
N TRP A 59 -7.00 -5.77 -18.83
CA TRP A 59 -6.34 -5.68 -20.13
C TRP A 59 -4.83 -5.97 -20.09
N ILE A 60 -4.17 -5.79 -18.94
CA ILE A 60 -2.74 -6.09 -18.76
C ILE A 60 -2.54 -7.57 -18.37
N ALA A 61 -3.44 -8.15 -17.57
CA ALA A 61 -3.30 -9.52 -17.05
C ALA A 61 -4.59 -10.36 -17.18
N GLN A 62 -5.11 -10.48 -18.40
CA GLN A 62 -6.37 -11.19 -18.68
C GLN A 62 -6.40 -12.63 -18.15
N HIS A 63 -5.26 -13.34 -18.23
CA HIS A 63 -5.15 -14.72 -17.74
C HIS A 63 -5.24 -14.79 -16.21
N ILE A 64 -4.47 -13.95 -15.50
CA ILE A 64 -4.53 -13.88 -14.02
C ILE A 64 -5.94 -13.47 -13.58
N TRP A 65 -6.52 -12.47 -14.24
CA TRP A 65 -7.88 -12.00 -13.99
C TRP A 65 -8.91 -13.13 -14.12
N SER A 66 -8.81 -13.94 -15.17
CA SER A 66 -9.67 -15.11 -15.35
C SER A 66 -9.43 -16.19 -14.28
N ASP A 67 -8.18 -16.49 -13.94
CA ASP A 67 -7.80 -17.53 -12.97
C ASP A 67 -8.24 -17.18 -11.54
N MET A 68 -8.35 -15.88 -11.23
CA MET A 68 -8.90 -15.38 -9.97
C MET A 68 -10.44 -15.50 -9.88
N GLY A 69 -11.10 -15.90 -10.96
CA GLY A 69 -12.56 -15.96 -11.05
C GLY A 69 -13.22 -14.66 -11.48
N CYS A 70 -12.45 -13.68 -11.98
CA CYS A 70 -12.94 -12.36 -12.36
C CYS A 70 -13.26 -12.21 -13.85
N LYS A 71 -13.18 -13.28 -14.66
CA LYS A 71 -13.19 -13.23 -16.14
C LYS A 71 -14.22 -12.27 -16.78
N ASP A 72 -15.45 -12.26 -16.27
CA ASP A 72 -16.56 -11.51 -16.85
C ASP A 72 -16.76 -10.12 -16.19
N GLN A 73 -15.80 -9.67 -15.39
CA GLN A 73 -15.88 -8.44 -14.60
C GLN A 73 -14.99 -7.36 -15.20
N GLU A 74 -15.50 -6.13 -15.22
CA GLU A 74 -14.84 -4.99 -15.86
C GLU A 74 -13.81 -4.30 -14.95
N SER A 75 -13.95 -4.46 -13.63
CA SER A 75 -13.07 -3.82 -12.63
C SER A 75 -12.81 -4.70 -11.41
N GLU A 76 -11.78 -4.33 -10.63
CA GLU A 76 -11.47 -4.92 -9.32
C GLU A 76 -12.67 -4.93 -8.37
N LEU A 77 -13.39 -3.81 -8.33
CA LEU A 77 -14.58 -3.68 -7.48
C LEU A 77 -15.70 -4.65 -7.90
N ASP A 78 -15.94 -4.77 -9.20
CA ASP A 78 -16.96 -5.68 -9.74
C ASP A 78 -16.56 -7.14 -9.48
N CYS A 79 -15.27 -7.47 -9.59
CA CYS A 79 -14.79 -8.79 -9.22
C CYS A 79 -15.04 -9.12 -7.76
N VAL A 80 -14.59 -8.27 -6.83
CA VAL A 80 -14.79 -8.51 -5.39
C VAL A 80 -16.29 -8.62 -5.07
N SER A 81 -17.12 -7.79 -5.70
CA SER A 81 -18.58 -7.85 -5.54
C SER A 81 -19.19 -9.14 -6.09
N SER A 82 -18.64 -9.68 -7.18
CA SER A 82 -19.12 -10.91 -7.83
C SER A 82 -18.68 -12.19 -7.12
N ILE A 83 -17.41 -12.30 -6.73
CA ILE A 83 -16.86 -13.54 -6.13
C ILE A 83 -16.99 -13.55 -4.60
N GLY A 84 -17.26 -12.39 -4.00
CA GLY A 84 -17.35 -12.21 -2.56
C GLY A 84 -15.99 -11.98 -1.88
N GLN A 85 -16.03 -11.35 -0.71
CA GLN A 85 -14.83 -10.89 -0.02
C GLN A 85 -13.84 -12.01 0.34
N ASP A 86 -14.31 -13.17 0.80
CA ASP A 86 -13.42 -14.26 1.23
C ASP A 86 -12.68 -14.90 0.06
N ALA A 87 -13.38 -15.15 -1.05
CA ALA A 87 -12.78 -15.67 -2.28
C ALA A 87 -11.81 -14.66 -2.89
N ALA A 88 -12.18 -13.38 -2.91
CA ALA A 88 -11.30 -12.31 -3.32
C ALA A 88 -10.03 -12.26 -2.46
N ASN A 89 -10.15 -12.21 -1.13
CA ASN A 89 -9.00 -12.18 -0.24
C ASN A 89 -8.02 -13.32 -0.53
N SER A 90 -8.53 -14.54 -0.75
CA SER A 90 -7.67 -15.69 -1.09
C SER A 90 -7.02 -15.55 -2.47
N ALA A 91 -7.75 -15.11 -3.49
CA ALA A 91 -7.25 -14.97 -4.85
C ALA A 91 -6.21 -13.84 -4.97
N PHE A 92 -6.51 -12.67 -4.39
CA PHE A 92 -5.61 -11.50 -4.42
C PHE A 92 -4.35 -11.74 -3.59
N ALA A 93 -4.45 -12.36 -2.40
CA ALA A 93 -3.27 -12.73 -1.61
C ALA A 93 -2.32 -13.65 -2.40
N LYS A 94 -2.87 -14.67 -3.07
CA LYS A 94 -2.09 -15.57 -3.93
C LYS A 94 -1.40 -14.83 -5.07
N HIS A 95 -2.04 -13.82 -5.65
CA HIS A 95 -1.45 -12.98 -6.71
C HIS A 95 -0.31 -12.10 -6.18
N TRP A 96 -0.48 -11.46 -5.02
CA TRP A 96 0.55 -10.61 -4.42
C TRP A 96 1.82 -11.38 -4.00
N GLU A 97 1.70 -12.66 -3.70
CA GLU A 97 2.81 -13.55 -3.34
C GLU A 97 3.62 -14.08 -4.56
N SER A 98 3.19 -13.76 -5.79
CA SER A 98 3.80 -14.26 -7.05
C SER A 98 4.86 -13.36 -7.69
#